data_AF-A0A7K9I0W8-F1
#
_entry.id   AF-A0A7K9I0W8-F1
#
_cell.length_a   1.000
_cell.length_b   1.000
_cell.length_c   1.000
_cell.angle_alpha   90.00
_cell.angle_beta   90.00
_cell.angle_gamma   90.00
#
_symmetry.space_group_name_H-M   'P 1'
#
loop_
_entity.id
_entity.type
_entity.pdbx_description
1 polymer ?
#
loop_
_entity_poly.entity_id
_entity_poly.type
_entity_poly.pdbx_seq_one_letter_code
_entity_poly.pdbx_strand_id
1 'polypeptide(L)'
;QVDWSRFIAVNGATAHPHYEADGTTYNMGNSYGKHGSRYNIIQIPPQKSNSSDTLEGAKVLCSIAPVDKMKPSYYHSFGMSENYIIFIEQPIKLNLLQIITSKLRGEAISDGISWEPQYNTYFHVVNKHTGQAPLFWSLQVLPGQWYTKPFAVFHQINAFEDDGCVVLDLCCQDDGTTLAMYKIQNLRKSGEGLDQVYESITRAFPRRFVLPLNVDADTPVGKDLNPLPYTLARAVKDADGKVWCTHENLHPEGFEKVGGLEFPQINYWHYNGRRYRYFYGCGFRHLLGDSLIKVDVETKNFKIWQEDGCYPSEPVFVPVPNATAEDSGVILSVVVSPTENQSAFLLVLDAETFRELGRAEVGVQMPYGFHGIFTS
;
A
#
# COMPACT_ATOMS: atom_id res chain seq x y z
N GLN A 1 9.73 22.04 -7.17
CA GLN A 1 9.46 20.65 -7.60
C GLN A 1 10.76 20.06 -8.12
N VAL A 2 11.18 18.90 -7.61
CA VAL A 2 12.40 18.21 -8.08
C VAL A 2 12.01 17.35 -9.28
N ASP A 3 12.80 17.42 -10.37
CA ASP A 3 12.60 16.60 -11.56
C ASP A 3 13.45 15.33 -11.48
N TRP A 4 12.79 14.19 -11.22
CA TRP A 4 13.42 12.87 -11.10
C TRP A 4 14.23 12.48 -12.34
N SER A 5 13.80 12.89 -13.53
CA SER A 5 14.44 12.52 -14.79
C SER A 5 15.87 13.07 -14.92
N ARG A 6 16.20 14.09 -14.12
CA ARG A 6 17.56 14.67 -14.04
C ARG A 6 18.53 13.81 -13.24
N PHE A 7 18.03 12.90 -12.41
CA PHE A 7 18.83 12.08 -11.49
C PHE A 7 18.81 10.60 -11.86
N ILE A 8 17.64 10.10 -12.26
CA ILE A 8 17.43 8.70 -12.63
C ILE A 8 16.42 8.58 -13.77
N ALA A 9 16.57 7.54 -14.59
CA ALA A 9 15.75 7.32 -15.78
C ALA A 9 14.34 6.76 -15.45
N VAL A 10 13.53 7.53 -14.72
CA VAL A 10 12.14 7.21 -14.39
C VAL A 10 11.20 8.36 -14.77
N ASN A 11 9.99 8.03 -15.18
CA ASN A 11 8.95 8.96 -15.61
C ASN A 11 8.08 9.47 -14.44
N GLY A 12 8.20 8.86 -13.27
CA GLY A 12 7.47 9.17 -12.04
C GLY A 12 7.87 8.19 -10.95
N ALA A 13 7.49 8.50 -9.72
CA ALA A 13 7.67 7.63 -8.56
C ALA A 13 6.40 7.62 -7.71
N THR A 14 6.22 6.59 -6.88
CA THR A 14 5.07 6.56 -5.96
C THR A 14 5.19 7.64 -4.89
N ALA A 15 4.05 7.99 -4.28
CA ALA A 15 3.99 8.86 -3.10
C ALA A 15 4.27 8.09 -1.79
N HIS A 16 4.55 6.78 -1.86
CA HIS A 16 4.73 5.87 -0.74
C HIS A 16 6.15 5.28 -0.73
N PRO A 17 7.21 6.10 -0.58
CA PRO A 17 8.54 5.58 -0.38
C PRO A 17 8.65 4.84 0.96
N HIS A 18 9.53 3.83 1.00
CA HIS A 18 9.93 3.21 2.26
C HIS A 18 11.26 3.79 2.76
N TYR A 19 11.43 3.82 4.08
CA TYR A 19 12.60 4.36 4.75
C TYR A 19 13.25 3.28 5.64
N GLU A 20 14.57 3.23 5.62
CA GLU A 20 15.37 2.47 6.59
C GLU A 20 15.88 3.40 7.70
N ALA A 21 16.26 2.80 8.84
CA ALA A 21 16.69 3.54 10.03
C ALA A 21 17.97 4.37 9.82
N ASP A 22 18.79 4.02 8.81
CA ASP A 22 19.99 4.78 8.45
C ASP A 22 19.68 6.00 7.55
N GLY A 23 18.43 6.19 7.15
CA GLY A 23 17.99 7.25 6.23
C GLY A 23 17.95 6.83 4.76
N THR A 24 18.30 5.58 4.43
CA THR A 24 18.15 5.05 3.06
C THR A 24 16.67 5.04 2.68
N THR A 25 16.35 5.52 1.48
CA THR A 25 14.98 5.56 0.97
C THR A 25 14.85 4.64 -0.24
N TYR A 26 13.80 3.83 -0.28
CA TYR A 26 13.40 3.05 -1.45
C TYR A 26 12.10 3.58 -2.02
N ASN A 27 11.98 3.61 -3.35
CA ASN A 27 10.73 3.95 -4.02
C ASN A 27 10.61 3.15 -5.33
N MET A 28 9.46 3.22 -5.99
CA MET A 28 9.22 2.56 -7.28
C MET A 28 8.76 3.56 -8.33
N GLY A 29 9.25 3.40 -9.56
CA GLY A 29 8.93 4.28 -10.68
C GLY A 29 8.95 3.59 -12.04
N ASN A 30 8.18 4.11 -12.99
CA ASN A 30 8.11 3.53 -14.34
C ASN A 30 9.16 4.14 -15.26
N SER A 31 9.65 3.35 -16.21
CA SER A 31 10.37 3.86 -17.38
C SER A 31 9.71 3.37 -18.67
N TYR A 32 9.60 4.26 -19.66
CA TYR A 32 9.03 3.95 -20.97
C TYR A 32 10.10 4.18 -22.05
N GLY A 33 10.38 3.15 -22.86
CA GLY A 33 11.38 3.24 -23.92
C GLY A 33 11.04 2.42 -25.16
N LYS A 34 11.98 2.38 -26.11
CA LYS A 34 11.83 1.67 -27.39
C LYS A 34 11.53 0.16 -27.24
N HIS A 35 11.84 -0.41 -26.08
CA HIS A 35 11.65 -1.84 -25.78
C HIS A 35 10.45 -2.11 -24.87
N GLY A 36 9.56 -1.12 -24.67
CA GLY A 36 8.37 -1.20 -23.82
C GLY A 36 8.56 -0.50 -22.47
N SER A 37 7.67 -0.81 -21.53
CA SER A 37 7.69 -0.30 -20.16
C SER A 37 8.47 -1.20 -19.19
N ARG A 38 8.99 -0.61 -18.12
CA ARG A 38 9.64 -1.30 -16.99
C ARG A 38 9.20 -0.65 -15.67
N TYR A 39 9.09 -1.45 -14.63
CA TYR A 39 9.02 -0.97 -13.25
C TYR A 39 10.44 -0.92 -12.69
N ASN A 40 10.82 0.15 -12.01
CA ASN A 40 12.16 0.35 -11.49
C ASN A 40 12.10 0.52 -9.99
N ILE A 41 12.90 -0.27 -9.27
CA ILE A 41 13.18 -0.06 -7.85
C ILE A 41 14.26 1.01 -7.75
N ILE A 42 13.95 2.08 -7.06
CA ILE A 42 14.81 3.24 -6.83
C ILE A 42 15.35 3.14 -5.42
N GLN A 43 16.66 3.34 -5.26
CA GLN A 43 17.30 3.51 -3.96
C GLN A 43 17.94 4.90 -3.91
N ILE A 44 17.70 5.62 -2.82
CA ILE A 44 18.32 6.91 -2.51
C ILE A 44 19.13 6.71 -1.23
N PRO A 45 20.44 7.01 -1.24
CA PRO A 45 21.27 6.87 -0.06
C PRO A 45 20.89 7.89 1.03
N PRO A 46 21.29 7.66 2.29
CA PRO A 46 21.12 8.63 3.35
C PRO A 46 21.72 10.00 3.00
N GLN A 47 21.07 11.06 3.44
CA GLN A 47 21.55 12.42 3.21
C GLN A 47 22.92 12.62 3.88
N LYS A 48 23.89 13.15 3.13
CA LYS A 48 25.16 13.62 3.71
C LYS A 48 24.91 14.93 4.44
N SER A 49 25.77 15.30 5.39
CA SER A 49 25.62 16.43 6.33
C SER A 49 25.35 17.83 5.73
N ASN A 50 25.32 18.00 4.41
CA ASN A 50 25.05 19.27 3.74
C ASN A 50 23.57 19.37 3.33
N SER A 51 22.89 20.40 3.83
CA SER A 51 21.45 20.65 3.62
C SER A 51 21.06 21.06 2.19
N SER A 52 22.01 21.05 1.24
CA SER A 52 21.78 21.39 -0.18
C SER A 52 21.62 20.17 -1.09
N ASP A 53 22.00 18.98 -0.62
CA ASP A 53 22.03 17.77 -1.44
C ASP A 53 20.59 17.31 -1.72
N THR A 54 20.30 17.05 -3.00
CA THR A 54 18.97 16.65 -3.50
C THR A 54 18.87 15.12 -3.62
N LEU A 55 18.29 14.59 -4.71
CA LEU A 55 18.26 13.16 -5.05
C LEU A 55 19.65 12.65 -5.54
N GLU A 56 20.73 13.29 -5.11
CA GLU A 56 22.09 12.95 -5.54
C GLU A 56 22.49 11.57 -5.02
N GLY A 57 22.99 10.72 -5.91
CA GLY A 57 23.28 9.31 -5.60
C GLY A 57 22.09 8.37 -5.70
N ALA A 58 20.89 8.87 -6.06
CA ALA A 58 19.78 8.01 -6.42
C ALA A 58 20.16 7.07 -7.58
N LYS A 59 19.79 5.79 -7.47
CA LYS A 59 20.07 4.79 -8.50
C LYS A 59 18.87 3.86 -8.69
N VAL A 60 18.77 3.30 -9.89
CA VAL A 60 17.89 2.17 -10.15
C VAL A 60 18.59 0.92 -9.63
N LEU A 61 18.05 0.32 -8.57
CA LEU A 61 18.56 -0.90 -7.98
C LEU A 61 18.25 -2.11 -8.88
N CYS A 62 17.00 -2.18 -9.34
CA CYS A 62 16.46 -3.26 -10.16
C CYS A 62 15.43 -2.73 -11.17
N SER A 63 15.29 -3.40 -12.32
CA SER A 63 14.17 -3.20 -13.24
C SER A 63 13.39 -4.49 -13.45
N ILE A 64 12.08 -4.44 -13.25
CA ILE A 64 11.14 -5.55 -13.42
C ILE A 64 10.44 -5.40 -14.77
N ALA A 65 10.29 -6.51 -15.49
CA ALA A 65 9.52 -6.56 -16.72
C ALA A 65 8.02 -6.72 -16.39
N PRO A 66 7.13 -5.90 -16.95
CA PRO A 66 5.70 -6.18 -16.94
C PRO A 66 5.39 -7.50 -17.63
N VAL A 67 4.36 -8.20 -17.14
CA VAL A 67 3.79 -9.36 -17.83
C VAL A 67 3.33 -8.97 -19.25
N ASP A 68 2.71 -7.79 -19.38
CA ASP A 68 2.41 -7.15 -20.66
C ASP A 68 3.11 -5.79 -20.75
N LYS A 69 4.11 -5.68 -21.63
CA LYS A 69 4.93 -4.47 -21.80
C LYS A 69 4.16 -3.27 -22.34
N MET A 70 3.04 -3.48 -23.01
CA MET A 70 2.18 -2.43 -23.56
C MET A 70 1.04 -2.05 -22.62
N LYS A 71 0.77 -2.91 -21.62
CA LYS A 71 -0.21 -2.71 -20.56
C LYS A 71 0.43 -2.94 -19.18
N PRO A 72 1.38 -2.09 -18.75
CA PRO A 72 1.89 -2.17 -17.39
C PRO A 72 0.76 -1.95 -16.39
N SER A 73 0.95 -2.48 -15.19
CA SER A 73 0.06 -2.31 -14.06
C SER A 73 0.20 -0.90 -13.48
N TYR A 74 -0.93 -0.32 -13.08
CA TYR A 74 -0.97 0.76 -12.11
C TYR A 74 -0.65 0.19 -10.72
N TYR A 75 0.23 0.86 -9.99
CA TYR A 75 0.53 0.55 -8.60
C TYR A 75 0.68 1.85 -7.83
N HIS A 76 0.29 1.80 -6.56
CA HIS A 76 0.24 2.96 -5.68
C HIS A 76 1.30 2.90 -4.58
N SER A 77 1.57 1.70 -4.07
CA SER A 77 2.62 1.40 -3.09
C SER A 77 3.27 0.04 -3.42
N PHE A 78 4.22 -0.38 -2.60
CA PHE A 78 4.90 -1.68 -2.68
C PHE A 78 5.21 -2.18 -1.28
N GLY A 79 5.49 -3.47 -1.10
CA GLY A 79 5.91 -4.01 0.20
C GLY A 79 7.42 -3.98 0.38
N MET A 80 7.88 -3.81 1.62
CA MET A 80 9.30 -3.91 1.96
C MET A 80 9.51 -4.63 3.29
N SER A 81 10.38 -5.63 3.26
CA SER A 81 10.92 -6.36 4.41
C SER A 81 12.40 -6.02 4.64
N GLU A 82 13.04 -6.68 5.61
CA GLU A 82 14.46 -6.47 5.91
C GLU A 82 15.38 -6.78 4.72
N ASN A 83 15.05 -7.78 3.89
CA ASN A 83 15.89 -8.25 2.79
C ASN A 83 15.18 -8.20 1.44
N TYR A 84 13.85 -8.07 1.40
CA TYR A 84 13.09 -8.14 0.16
C TYR A 84 12.17 -6.94 -0.08
N ILE A 85 12.03 -6.59 -1.35
CA ILE A 85 11.00 -5.68 -1.88
C ILE A 85 9.97 -6.52 -2.63
N ILE A 86 8.69 -6.23 -2.43
CA ILE A 86 7.57 -6.98 -2.98
C ILE A 86 6.74 -6.04 -3.84
N PHE A 87 6.79 -6.25 -5.15
CA PHE A 87 5.98 -5.50 -6.11
C PHE A 87 4.72 -6.30 -6.48
N ILE A 88 3.56 -5.67 -6.33
CA ILE A 88 2.25 -6.26 -6.60
C ILE A 88 1.81 -5.82 -8.00
N GLU A 89 2.02 -6.66 -9.00
CA GLU A 89 1.54 -6.41 -10.37
C GLU A 89 0.06 -6.81 -10.47
N GLN A 90 -0.82 -5.84 -10.24
CA GLN A 90 -2.27 -6.01 -10.19
C GLN A 90 -2.97 -5.84 -11.55
N PRO A 91 -4.25 -6.24 -11.69
CA PRO A 91 -5.02 -6.15 -12.93
C PRO A 91 -5.57 -4.76 -13.28
N ILE A 92 -5.11 -3.69 -12.63
CA ILE A 92 -5.39 -2.32 -13.09
C ILE A 92 -4.35 -1.98 -14.15
N LYS A 93 -4.74 -2.03 -15.43
CA LYS A 93 -3.83 -1.89 -16.57
C LYS A 93 -3.81 -0.47 -17.11
N LEU A 94 -2.62 -0.03 -17.49
CA LEU A 94 -2.35 1.24 -18.18
C LEU A 94 -2.13 0.96 -19.66
N ASN A 95 -3.15 1.11 -20.50
CA ASN A 95 -3.03 0.93 -21.94
C ASN A 95 -2.26 2.10 -22.57
N LEU A 96 -0.95 1.93 -22.76
CA LEU A 96 -0.06 3.01 -23.18
C LEU A 96 -0.42 3.58 -24.56
N LEU A 97 -0.87 2.74 -25.50
CA LEU A 97 -1.32 3.19 -26.82
C LEU A 97 -2.55 4.08 -26.68
N GLN A 98 -3.52 3.63 -25.89
CA GLN A 98 -4.75 4.39 -25.65
C GLN A 98 -4.43 5.73 -24.96
N ILE A 99 -3.59 5.72 -23.91
CA ILE A 99 -3.14 6.94 -23.22
C ILE A 99 -2.51 7.94 -24.20
N ILE A 100 -1.62 7.48 -25.09
CA ILE A 100 -0.99 8.34 -26.10
C ILE A 100 -2.04 8.90 -27.06
N THR A 101 -2.96 8.07 -27.56
CA THR A 101 -4.01 8.54 -28.49
C THR A 101 -5.01 9.48 -27.85
N SER A 102 -5.43 9.24 -26.59
CA SER A 102 -6.33 10.10 -25.84
C SER A 102 -5.69 11.46 -25.59
N LYS A 103 -4.40 11.50 -25.23
CA LYS A 103 -3.66 12.77 -25.09
C LYS A 103 -3.63 13.57 -26.40
N LEU A 104 -3.44 12.92 -27.55
CA LEU A 104 -3.47 13.58 -28.86
C LEU A 104 -4.87 14.10 -29.23
N ARG A 105 -5.93 13.48 -28.72
CA ARG A 105 -7.34 13.88 -28.94
C ARG A 105 -7.85 14.90 -27.91
N GLY A 106 -7.07 15.23 -26.88
CA GLY A 106 -7.50 16.09 -25.78
C GLY A 106 -8.42 15.39 -24.77
N GLU A 107 -8.46 14.06 -24.77
CA GLU A 107 -9.21 13.22 -23.83
C GLU A 107 -8.38 12.95 -22.55
N ALA A 108 -9.02 12.40 -21.52
CA ALA A 108 -8.38 12.18 -20.22
C ALA A 108 -7.45 10.95 -20.24
N ILE A 109 -6.31 11.03 -19.55
CA ILE A 109 -5.39 9.87 -19.37
C ILE A 109 -6.11 8.70 -18.69
N SER A 110 -7.09 8.99 -17.83
CA SER A 110 -7.90 7.97 -17.15
C SER A 110 -8.61 7.01 -18.10
N ASP A 111 -8.85 7.41 -19.35
CA ASP A 111 -9.56 6.57 -20.32
C ASP A 111 -8.71 5.38 -20.78
N GLY A 112 -7.38 5.46 -20.61
CA GLY A 112 -6.45 4.34 -20.82
C GLY A 112 -6.17 3.52 -19.56
N ILE A 113 -6.91 3.70 -18.47
CA ILE A 113 -6.77 2.93 -17.23
C ILE A 113 -8.01 2.03 -17.08
N SER A 114 -7.79 0.71 -16.95
CA SER A 114 -8.89 -0.25 -16.86
C SER A 114 -8.60 -1.42 -15.93
N TRP A 115 -9.64 -1.87 -15.23
CA TRP A 115 -9.63 -3.15 -14.53
C TRP A 115 -9.78 -4.31 -15.52
N GLU A 116 -8.79 -5.19 -15.58
CA GLU A 116 -8.72 -6.33 -16.51
C GLU A 116 -8.56 -7.65 -15.71
N PRO A 117 -9.63 -8.18 -15.08
CA PRO A 117 -9.56 -9.32 -14.14
C PRO A 117 -9.22 -10.67 -14.79
N GLN A 118 -9.14 -10.73 -16.13
CA GLN A 118 -8.59 -11.89 -16.82
C GLN A 118 -7.09 -12.09 -16.53
N TYR A 119 -6.40 -11.04 -16.07
CA TYR A 119 -5.06 -11.16 -15.50
C TYR A 119 -5.14 -11.50 -14.02
N ASN A 120 -4.32 -12.45 -13.58
CA ASN A 120 -4.07 -12.69 -12.16
C ASN A 120 -3.17 -11.59 -11.58
N THR A 121 -3.19 -11.45 -10.25
CA THR A 121 -2.20 -10.62 -9.55
C THR A 121 -0.90 -11.41 -9.40
N TYR A 122 0.23 -10.78 -9.71
CA TYR A 122 1.56 -11.38 -9.61
C TYR A 122 2.42 -10.64 -8.59
N PHE A 123 2.93 -11.35 -7.59
CA PHE A 123 3.89 -10.83 -6.62
C PHE A 123 5.32 -11.05 -7.11
N HIS A 124 6.00 -9.96 -7.48
CA HIS A 124 7.43 -9.99 -7.78
C HIS A 124 8.20 -9.77 -6.49
N VAL A 125 9.09 -10.70 -6.13
CA VAL A 125 9.94 -10.58 -4.94
C VAL A 125 11.37 -10.26 -5.37
N VAL A 126 11.92 -9.17 -4.85
CA VAL A 126 13.26 -8.65 -5.20
C VAL A 126 14.14 -8.68 -3.97
N ASN A 127 15.29 -9.36 -4.04
CA ASN A 127 16.29 -9.34 -2.98
C ASN A 127 17.11 -8.03 -3.05
N LYS A 128 17.10 -7.24 -1.97
CA LYS A 128 17.77 -5.93 -1.89
C LYS A 128 19.29 -6.00 -2.03
N HIS A 129 19.91 -7.14 -1.70
CA HIS A 129 21.36 -7.28 -1.50
C HIS A 129 22.11 -7.91 -2.68
N THR A 130 21.41 -8.62 -3.56
CA THR A 130 22.00 -9.41 -4.66
C THR A 130 22.74 -8.57 -5.73
N GLY A 131 22.63 -7.24 -5.68
CA GLY A 131 23.27 -6.29 -6.59
C GLY A 131 24.72 -5.88 -6.31
N GLN A 132 25.43 -6.50 -5.35
CA GLN A 132 26.86 -6.21 -5.13
C GLN A 132 27.80 -6.85 -6.18
N ALA A 133 27.28 -7.63 -7.14
CA ALA A 133 28.07 -8.24 -8.21
C ALA A 133 27.84 -7.52 -9.57
N PRO A 134 28.90 -7.09 -10.27
CA PRO A 134 28.82 -6.12 -11.38
C PRO A 134 28.26 -6.64 -12.73
N LEU A 135 27.62 -7.82 -12.82
CA LEU A 135 27.37 -8.44 -14.14
C LEU A 135 25.96 -8.89 -14.52
N PHE A 136 24.93 -8.88 -13.65
CA PHE A 136 23.59 -9.27 -14.09
C PHE A 136 22.45 -8.52 -13.37
N TRP A 137 21.83 -7.58 -14.08
CA TRP A 137 20.68 -6.79 -13.62
C TRP A 137 19.41 -7.60 -13.33
N SER A 138 19.35 -8.88 -13.75
CA SER A 138 18.19 -9.76 -13.61
C SER A 138 18.27 -10.75 -12.43
N LEU A 139 19.38 -10.78 -11.68
CA LEU A 139 19.54 -11.73 -10.56
C LEU A 139 18.87 -11.28 -9.26
N GLN A 140 18.32 -10.06 -9.21
CA GLN A 140 17.70 -9.52 -8.01
C GLN A 140 16.23 -9.92 -7.85
N VAL A 141 15.50 -10.07 -8.95
CA VAL A 141 14.14 -10.61 -8.91
C VAL A 141 14.24 -12.12 -8.72
N LEU A 142 13.66 -12.64 -7.65
CA LEU A 142 13.60 -14.07 -7.42
C LEU A 142 12.79 -14.75 -8.52
N PRO A 143 13.19 -15.96 -8.97
CA PRO A 143 12.53 -16.65 -10.06
C PRO A 143 11.16 -17.24 -9.68
N GLY A 144 10.77 -17.17 -8.41
CA GLY A 144 9.49 -17.68 -7.93
C GLY A 144 8.30 -17.00 -8.62
N GLN A 145 7.29 -17.80 -8.94
CA GLN A 145 6.10 -17.37 -9.67
C GLN A 145 4.90 -17.29 -8.71
N TRP A 146 4.88 -16.30 -7.82
CA TRP A 146 3.82 -16.16 -6.80
C TRP A 146 2.58 -15.44 -7.33
N TYR A 147 1.53 -16.19 -7.65
CA TYR A 147 0.28 -15.67 -8.21
C TYR A 147 -0.86 -15.75 -7.21
N THR A 148 -1.85 -14.87 -7.37
CA THR A 148 -3.15 -14.98 -6.70
C THR A 148 -4.27 -14.51 -7.63
N LYS A 149 -5.51 -14.85 -7.27
CA LYS A 149 -6.71 -14.31 -7.92
C LYS A 149 -6.66 -12.77 -7.98
N PRO A 150 -7.28 -12.16 -9.01
CA PRO A 150 -7.27 -10.71 -9.17
C PRO A 150 -7.85 -10.00 -7.94
N PHE A 151 -7.18 -8.95 -7.52
CA PHE A 151 -7.65 -7.95 -6.55
C PHE A 151 -6.98 -6.61 -6.86
N ALA A 152 -7.52 -5.51 -6.32
CA ALA A 152 -6.87 -4.20 -6.35
C ALA A 152 -6.34 -3.81 -4.96
N VAL A 153 -5.24 -3.09 -4.93
CA VAL A 153 -4.60 -2.57 -3.73
C VAL A 153 -4.02 -1.18 -4.00
N PHE A 154 -4.26 -0.28 -3.07
CA PHE A 154 -3.57 1.01 -3.01
C PHE A 154 -2.47 0.98 -1.96
N HIS A 155 -2.79 0.56 -0.74
CA HIS A 155 -1.85 0.61 0.38
C HIS A 155 -1.48 -0.78 0.89
N GLN A 156 -0.17 -0.99 1.00
CA GLN A 156 0.41 -2.05 1.82
C GLN A 156 0.34 -1.64 3.30
N ILE A 157 0.13 -2.63 4.17
CA ILE A 157 0.08 -2.43 5.63
C ILE A 157 1.49 -2.66 6.21
N ASN A 158 2.03 -3.87 6.04
CA ASN A 158 3.40 -4.21 6.40
C ASN A 158 3.86 -5.44 5.60
N ALA A 159 5.17 -5.69 5.57
CA ALA A 159 5.75 -6.93 5.07
C ALA A 159 6.90 -7.35 5.96
N PHE A 160 7.07 -8.63 6.24
CA PHE A 160 8.16 -9.12 7.08
C PHE A 160 8.57 -10.54 6.70
N GLU A 161 9.71 -10.99 7.21
CA GLU A 161 10.25 -12.33 6.95
C GLU A 161 10.04 -13.24 8.16
N ASP A 162 9.60 -14.47 7.93
CA ASP A 162 9.53 -15.53 8.94
C ASP A 162 9.64 -16.90 8.26
N ASP A 163 10.42 -17.81 8.85
CA ASP A 163 10.67 -19.19 8.41
C ASP A 163 10.81 -19.39 6.88
N GLY A 164 11.71 -18.62 6.24
CA GLY A 164 11.97 -18.71 4.81
C GLY A 164 10.83 -18.22 3.91
N CYS A 165 9.88 -17.49 4.47
CA CYS A 165 8.77 -16.85 3.77
C CYS A 165 8.80 -15.34 3.96
N VAL A 166 8.20 -14.61 3.02
CA VAL A 166 7.75 -13.24 3.23
C VAL A 166 6.26 -13.26 3.54
N VAL A 167 5.87 -12.64 4.64
CA VAL A 167 4.48 -12.34 5.00
C VAL A 167 4.15 -10.94 4.51
N LEU A 168 3.04 -10.77 3.80
CA LEU A 168 2.62 -9.53 3.16
C LEU A 168 1.18 -9.20 3.54
N ASP A 169 0.99 -8.06 4.20
CA ASP A 169 -0.32 -7.58 4.64
C ASP A 169 -0.73 -6.36 3.81
N LEU A 170 -1.94 -6.39 3.23
CA LEU A 170 -2.44 -5.43 2.24
C LEU A 170 -3.88 -5.01 2.52
N CYS A 171 -4.25 -3.78 2.17
CA CYS A 171 -5.64 -3.35 2.04
C CYS A 171 -6.17 -3.72 0.64
N CYS A 172 -6.95 -4.81 0.54
CA CYS A 172 -7.36 -5.39 -0.73
C CYS A 172 -8.84 -5.13 -1.06
N GLN A 173 -9.10 -4.72 -2.29
CA GLN A 173 -10.42 -4.62 -2.91
C GLN A 173 -10.61 -5.78 -3.90
N ASP A 174 -11.82 -6.36 -3.98
CA ASP A 174 -12.09 -7.48 -4.88
C ASP A 174 -12.11 -7.10 -6.37
N ASP A 175 -12.19 -5.81 -6.67
CA ASP A 175 -12.01 -5.26 -8.01
C ASP A 175 -11.30 -3.90 -7.99
N GLY A 176 -10.85 -3.44 -9.15
CA GLY A 176 -10.15 -2.16 -9.33
C GLY A 176 -11.00 -1.04 -9.92
N THR A 177 -12.33 -1.12 -9.81
CA THR A 177 -13.24 -0.12 -10.40
C THR A 177 -13.32 1.16 -9.57
N THR A 178 -12.91 1.10 -8.30
CA THR A 178 -12.90 2.21 -7.33
C THR A 178 -12.24 3.50 -7.85
N LEU A 179 -11.19 3.39 -8.67
CA LEU A 179 -10.53 4.57 -9.30
C LEU A 179 -11.51 5.44 -10.11
N ALA A 180 -12.47 4.82 -10.80
CA ALA A 180 -13.46 5.55 -11.58
C ALA A 180 -14.50 6.26 -10.70
N MET A 181 -14.68 5.78 -9.46
CA MET A 181 -15.68 6.30 -8.53
C MET A 181 -15.25 7.61 -7.88
N TYR A 182 -13.95 7.80 -7.62
CA TYR A 182 -13.39 9.04 -7.02
C TYR A 182 -13.27 10.24 -7.98
N LYS A 183 -14.01 10.24 -9.11
CA LYS A 183 -14.14 11.43 -9.97
C LYS A 183 -14.88 12.54 -9.22
N ILE A 184 -14.42 13.79 -9.34
CA ILE A 184 -15.05 14.96 -8.71
C ILE A 184 -16.56 15.04 -9.03
N GLN A 185 -16.97 14.64 -10.24
CA GLN A 185 -18.39 14.61 -10.64
C GLN A 185 -19.24 13.68 -9.76
N ASN A 186 -18.67 12.54 -9.34
CA ASN A 186 -19.33 11.62 -8.42
C ASN A 186 -19.27 12.15 -6.98
N LEU A 187 -18.13 12.70 -6.55
CA LEU A 187 -17.96 13.26 -5.21
C LEU A 187 -18.85 14.49 -4.93
N ARG A 188 -19.34 15.16 -5.97
CA ARG A 188 -20.27 16.29 -5.88
C ARG A 188 -21.75 15.89 -5.92
N LYS A 189 -22.07 14.60 -6.04
CA LYS A 189 -23.46 14.14 -5.94
C LYS A 189 -23.97 14.29 -4.50
N SER A 190 -25.29 14.29 -4.33
CA SER A 190 -25.96 14.35 -3.02
C SER A 190 -27.23 13.50 -3.04
N GLY A 191 -27.74 13.15 -1.86
CA GLY A 191 -28.91 12.29 -1.69
C GLY A 191 -28.74 10.93 -2.37
N GLU A 192 -29.82 10.42 -2.98
CA GLU A 192 -29.84 9.10 -3.65
C GLU A 192 -28.72 8.91 -4.68
N GLY A 193 -28.31 9.99 -5.37
CA GLY A 193 -27.23 9.90 -6.36
C GLY A 193 -25.85 9.64 -5.74
N LEU A 194 -25.65 10.07 -4.49
CA LEU A 194 -24.44 9.79 -3.71
C LEU A 194 -24.50 8.36 -3.14
N ASP A 195 -25.68 7.93 -2.68
CA ASP A 195 -25.90 6.58 -2.16
C ASP A 195 -25.61 5.53 -3.22
N GLN A 196 -26.08 5.74 -4.45
CA GLN A 196 -25.76 4.86 -5.60
C GLN A 196 -24.25 4.79 -5.88
N VAL A 197 -23.54 5.91 -5.76
CA VAL A 197 -22.06 5.92 -5.91
C VAL A 197 -21.43 5.11 -4.78
N TYR A 198 -21.87 5.31 -3.55
CA TYR A 198 -21.35 4.60 -2.38
C TYR A 198 -21.59 3.08 -2.46
N GLU A 199 -22.79 2.65 -2.85
CA GLU A 199 -23.16 1.24 -3.01
C GLU A 199 -22.37 0.52 -4.11
N SER A 200 -21.91 1.26 -5.11
CA SER A 200 -21.10 0.72 -6.21
C SER A 200 -19.60 0.61 -5.90
N ILE A 201 -19.12 1.14 -4.77
CA ILE A 201 -17.70 1.11 -4.41
C ILE A 201 -17.35 -0.18 -3.68
N THR A 202 -16.33 -0.83 -4.19
CA THR A 202 -15.72 -1.99 -3.55
C THR A 202 -14.89 -1.55 -2.35
N ARG A 203 -15.16 -2.16 -1.20
CA ARG A 203 -14.44 -1.89 0.05
C ARG A 203 -13.10 -2.61 0.07
N ALA A 204 -12.13 -1.98 0.71
CA ALA A 204 -10.86 -2.62 1.00
C ALA A 204 -10.94 -3.36 2.34
N PHE A 205 -10.34 -4.55 2.40
CA PHE A 205 -10.23 -5.35 3.60
C PHE A 205 -8.77 -5.76 3.83
N PRO A 206 -8.29 -5.80 5.07
CA PRO A 206 -6.93 -6.20 5.38
C PRO A 206 -6.75 -7.71 5.15
N ARG A 207 -5.83 -8.08 4.27
CA ARG A 207 -5.54 -9.47 3.87
C ARG A 207 -4.06 -9.77 3.99
N ARG A 208 -3.74 -10.96 4.52
CA ARG A 208 -2.39 -11.51 4.68
C ARG A 208 -2.10 -12.56 3.63
N PHE A 209 -0.97 -12.42 2.94
CA PHE A 209 -0.41 -13.41 2.03
C PHE A 209 0.92 -13.93 2.57
N VAL A 210 1.26 -15.18 2.23
CA VAL A 210 2.57 -15.79 2.55
C VAL A 210 3.23 -16.21 1.25
N LEU A 211 4.48 -15.77 1.06
CA LEU A 211 5.29 -16.01 -0.13
C LEU A 211 6.52 -16.84 0.26
N PRO A 212 6.50 -18.17 0.07
CA PRO A 212 7.66 -19.03 0.33
C PRO A 212 8.81 -18.67 -0.62
N LEU A 213 9.99 -18.36 -0.09
CA LEU A 213 11.11 -17.83 -0.88
C LEU A 213 11.89 -18.93 -1.63
N ASN A 214 11.94 -20.13 -1.06
CA ASN A 214 12.66 -21.27 -1.61
C ASN A 214 11.71 -22.17 -2.41
N VAL A 215 11.46 -21.80 -3.66
CA VAL A 215 10.65 -22.58 -4.60
C VAL A 215 11.45 -22.86 -5.86
N ASP A 216 11.60 -24.14 -6.17
CA ASP A 216 12.39 -24.65 -7.28
C ASP A 216 11.64 -25.76 -8.05
N ALA A 217 12.33 -26.44 -8.97
CA ALA A 217 11.76 -27.52 -9.75
C ALA A 217 11.33 -28.72 -8.88
N ASP A 218 12.08 -29.04 -7.83
CA ASP A 218 11.89 -30.20 -6.95
C ASP A 218 10.83 -29.96 -5.87
N THR A 219 10.42 -28.71 -5.68
CA THR A 219 9.36 -28.33 -4.74
C THR A 219 8.05 -29.09 -5.08
N PRO A 220 7.41 -29.77 -4.11
CA PRO A 220 6.23 -30.60 -4.38
C PRO A 220 5.03 -29.82 -4.90
N VAL A 221 4.38 -30.37 -5.93
CA VAL A 221 3.10 -29.86 -6.47
C VAL A 221 1.93 -30.26 -5.57
N GLY A 222 0.95 -29.37 -5.42
CA GLY A 222 -0.30 -29.62 -4.71
C GLY A 222 -0.20 -29.62 -3.18
N LYS A 223 0.99 -29.43 -2.62
CA LYS A 223 1.20 -29.26 -1.17
C LYS A 223 1.18 -27.79 -0.80
N ASP A 224 0.67 -27.51 0.39
CA ASP A 224 0.83 -26.19 1.00
C ASP A 224 2.28 -26.00 1.43
N LEU A 225 2.85 -24.90 1.00
CA LEU A 225 4.24 -24.51 1.22
C LEU A 225 4.37 -23.49 2.35
N ASN A 226 3.27 -23.04 2.95
CA ASN A 226 3.31 -22.18 4.13
C ASN A 226 3.64 -23.01 5.40
N PRO A 227 4.79 -22.79 6.07
CA PRO A 227 5.14 -23.48 7.31
C PRO A 227 4.60 -22.78 8.57
N LEU A 228 4.08 -21.55 8.45
CA LEU A 228 3.80 -20.66 9.57
C LEU A 228 2.50 -21.06 10.29
N PRO A 229 2.55 -21.49 11.57
CA PRO A 229 1.38 -22.04 12.25
C PRO A 229 0.35 -21.00 12.69
N TYR A 230 0.70 -19.71 12.65
CA TYR A 230 -0.12 -18.61 13.16
C TYR A 230 -0.97 -17.93 12.09
N THR A 231 -0.92 -18.38 10.84
CA THR A 231 -1.68 -17.80 9.73
C THR A 231 -2.37 -18.88 8.91
N LEU A 232 -3.58 -18.57 8.46
CA LEU A 232 -4.36 -19.45 7.58
C LEU A 232 -4.09 -19.21 6.10
N ALA A 233 -3.20 -18.26 5.76
CA ALA A 233 -2.77 -18.03 4.38
C ALA A 233 -2.12 -19.30 3.82
N ARG A 234 -2.22 -19.51 2.52
CA ARG A 234 -1.74 -20.74 1.86
C ARG A 234 -0.92 -20.39 0.64
N ALA A 235 0.05 -21.23 0.30
CA ALA A 235 0.83 -21.09 -0.91
C ALA A 235 1.02 -22.47 -1.54
N VAL A 236 0.38 -22.75 -2.67
CA VAL A 236 0.38 -24.08 -3.29
C VAL A 236 1.01 -24.01 -4.68
N LYS A 237 2.09 -24.75 -4.90
CA LYS A 237 2.68 -24.89 -6.24
C LYS A 237 1.81 -25.80 -7.12
N ASP A 238 1.48 -25.34 -8.32
CA ASP A 238 0.73 -26.10 -9.32
C ASP A 238 1.66 -26.73 -10.37
N ALA A 239 1.12 -27.60 -11.23
CA ALA A 239 1.86 -28.32 -12.26
C ALA A 239 2.49 -27.41 -13.32
N ASP A 240 1.98 -26.18 -13.48
CA ASP A 240 2.56 -25.17 -14.37
C ASP A 240 3.76 -24.42 -13.76
N GLY A 241 4.13 -24.76 -12.51
CA GLY A 241 5.24 -24.17 -11.78
C GLY A 241 4.88 -22.90 -11.00
N LYS A 242 3.65 -22.38 -11.13
CA LYS A 242 3.19 -21.21 -10.36
C LYS A 242 2.88 -21.61 -8.93
N VAL A 243 3.11 -20.68 -8.01
CA VAL A 243 2.74 -20.77 -6.60
C VAL A 243 1.49 -19.94 -6.38
N TRP A 244 0.35 -20.58 -6.19
CA TRP A 244 -0.92 -19.93 -5.92
C TRP A 244 -1.06 -19.59 -4.44
N CYS A 245 -0.99 -18.29 -4.17
CA CYS A 245 -1.12 -17.71 -2.85
C CYS A 245 -2.61 -17.43 -2.56
N THR A 246 -3.13 -17.97 -1.47
CA THR A 246 -4.47 -17.68 -0.96
C THR A 246 -4.33 -16.91 0.35
N HIS A 247 -5.06 -15.81 0.50
CA HIS A 247 -4.94 -14.95 1.66
C HIS A 247 -5.68 -15.49 2.89
N GLU A 248 -5.26 -15.00 4.05
CA GLU A 248 -6.06 -14.94 5.26
C GLU A 248 -6.63 -13.53 5.44
N ASN A 249 -7.89 -13.42 5.89
CA ASN A 249 -8.45 -12.13 6.32
C ASN A 249 -7.93 -11.77 7.72
N LEU A 250 -7.46 -10.53 7.88
CA LEU A 250 -6.98 -9.98 9.16
C LEU A 250 -8.06 -9.23 9.94
N HIS A 251 -9.32 -9.58 9.68
CA HIS A 251 -10.49 -9.03 10.36
C HIS A 251 -11.45 -10.18 10.68
N PRO A 252 -12.37 -9.99 11.64
CA PRO A 252 -13.38 -10.99 11.95
C PRO A 252 -14.54 -10.88 10.96
N GLU A 253 -15.45 -11.86 10.99
CA GLU A 253 -16.73 -11.74 10.29
C GLU A 253 -17.51 -10.53 10.80
N GLY A 254 -18.23 -9.84 9.90
CA GLY A 254 -19.02 -8.66 10.22
C GLY A 254 -18.25 -7.35 10.20
N PHE A 255 -16.94 -7.36 9.92
CA PHE A 255 -16.13 -6.16 9.69
C PHE A 255 -16.63 -5.34 8.48
N GLU A 256 -17.40 -5.94 7.58
CA GLU A 256 -18.08 -5.25 6.48
C GLU A 256 -18.99 -4.13 6.99
N LYS A 257 -19.52 -4.24 8.21
CA LYS A 257 -20.36 -3.21 8.85
C LYS A 257 -19.60 -1.94 9.22
N VAL A 258 -18.27 -1.99 9.27
CA VAL A 258 -17.41 -0.81 9.49
C VAL A 258 -16.93 -0.19 8.18
N GLY A 259 -17.43 -0.67 7.03
CA GLY A 259 -17.17 -0.10 5.72
C GLY A 259 -15.77 -0.41 5.18
N GLY A 260 -15.13 -1.49 5.64
CA GLY A 260 -13.76 -1.82 5.25
C GLY A 260 -12.72 -0.91 5.93
N LEU A 261 -11.47 -0.99 5.47
CA LEU A 261 -10.36 -0.25 6.03
C LEU A 261 -9.35 0.14 4.95
N GLU A 262 -8.97 1.41 4.94
CA GLU A 262 -7.90 1.97 4.10
C GLU A 262 -7.03 2.95 4.90
N PHE A 263 -6.01 3.53 4.26
CA PHE A 263 -5.01 4.40 4.90
C PHE A 263 -4.31 3.74 6.10
N PRO A 264 -3.71 2.54 5.90
CA PRO A 264 -3.08 1.82 6.98
C PRO A 264 -1.80 2.52 7.46
N GLN A 265 -1.62 2.54 8.78
CA GLN A 265 -0.44 3.03 9.47
C GLN A 265 -0.03 2.03 10.56
N ILE A 266 1.26 1.94 10.84
CA ILE A 266 1.84 1.09 11.89
C ILE A 266 2.80 1.90 12.74
N ASN A 267 3.35 1.29 13.79
CA ASN A 267 4.56 1.80 14.42
C ASN A 267 5.77 1.62 13.48
N TYR A 268 5.83 2.44 12.43
CA TYR A 268 6.67 2.24 11.26
C TYR A 268 8.16 2.14 11.60
N TRP A 269 8.68 3.08 12.38
CA TRP A 269 10.10 3.17 12.68
C TRP A 269 10.64 1.97 13.48
N HIS A 270 9.79 1.28 14.23
CA HIS A 270 10.18 0.13 15.03
C HIS A 270 9.78 -1.23 14.42
N TYR A 271 8.71 -1.27 13.61
CA TYR A 271 8.08 -2.51 13.16
C TYR A 271 7.91 -2.65 11.63
N ASN A 272 8.18 -1.63 10.83
CA ASN A 272 8.21 -1.80 9.38
C ASN A 272 9.29 -2.83 8.99
N GLY A 273 8.93 -3.77 8.13
CA GLY A 273 9.84 -4.83 7.71
C GLY A 273 9.98 -5.99 8.70
N ARG A 274 9.32 -5.91 9.87
CA ARG A 274 9.45 -6.84 11.00
C ARG A 274 8.09 -7.39 11.41
N ARG A 275 8.09 -8.53 12.09
CA ARG A 275 6.87 -9.08 12.68
C ARG A 275 6.26 -8.06 13.65
N TYR A 276 4.96 -7.85 13.53
CA TYR A 276 4.20 -6.80 14.20
C TYR A 276 2.82 -7.33 14.58
N ARG A 277 2.11 -6.60 15.44
CA ARG A 277 0.79 -6.98 15.96
C ARG A 277 -0.31 -5.98 15.62
N TYR A 278 -0.01 -4.69 15.53
CA TYR A 278 -1.03 -3.65 15.42
C TYR A 278 -0.85 -2.78 14.19
N PHE A 279 -1.96 -2.49 13.53
CA PHE A 279 -2.05 -1.38 12.59
C PHE A 279 -3.31 -0.56 12.85
N TYR A 280 -3.32 0.63 12.29
CA TYR A 280 -4.36 1.64 12.40
C TYR A 280 -4.80 2.03 11.00
N GLY A 281 -6.05 2.42 10.81
CA GLY A 281 -6.55 2.91 9.52
C GLY A 281 -7.88 3.63 9.64
N CYS A 282 -8.40 4.09 8.51
CA CYS A 282 -9.71 4.72 8.40
C CYS A 282 -10.78 3.70 8.01
N GLY A 283 -11.94 3.74 8.65
CA GLY A 283 -13.15 3.04 8.19
C GLY A 283 -13.92 3.86 7.15
N PHE A 284 -14.58 3.19 6.21
CA PHE A 284 -15.24 3.83 5.04
C PHE A 284 -16.71 3.44 4.91
N ARG A 285 -17.53 3.71 5.94
CA ARG A 285 -18.99 3.60 5.78
C ARG A 285 -19.60 4.73 4.96
N HIS A 286 -18.76 5.67 4.54
CA HIS A 286 -19.05 6.73 3.59
C HIS A 286 -17.98 6.74 2.47
N LEU A 287 -18.12 7.65 1.50
CA LEU A 287 -17.09 7.84 0.46
C LEU A 287 -15.75 8.35 1.02
N LEU A 288 -15.83 9.07 2.13
CA LEU A 288 -14.71 9.56 2.92
C LEU A 288 -14.56 8.68 4.16
N GLY A 289 -13.37 8.70 4.75
CA GLY A 289 -13.14 8.07 6.04
C GLY A 289 -14.01 8.73 7.11
N ASP A 290 -14.73 7.92 7.87
CA ASP A 290 -15.71 8.37 8.87
C ASP A 290 -15.42 7.85 10.28
N SER A 291 -14.37 7.06 10.41
CA SER A 291 -13.96 6.43 11.65
C SER A 291 -12.48 6.10 11.60
N LEU A 292 -11.88 5.97 12.77
CA LEU A 292 -10.54 5.40 12.92
C LEU A 292 -10.68 3.99 13.49
N ILE A 293 -9.81 3.09 13.07
CA ILE A 293 -9.83 1.68 13.48
C ILE A 293 -8.42 1.27 13.87
N LYS A 294 -8.29 0.63 15.04
CA LYS A 294 -7.11 -0.14 15.43
C LYS A 294 -7.41 -1.63 15.23
N VAL A 295 -6.50 -2.37 14.62
CA VAL A 295 -6.63 -3.82 14.40
C VAL A 295 -5.45 -4.56 15.04
N ASP A 296 -5.76 -5.64 15.75
CA ASP A 296 -4.80 -6.65 16.22
C ASP A 296 -4.75 -7.79 15.19
N VAL A 297 -3.63 -7.95 14.48
CA VAL A 297 -3.51 -8.94 13.38
C VAL A 297 -3.43 -10.37 13.88
N GLU A 298 -3.10 -10.61 15.16
CA GLU A 298 -3.03 -11.95 15.73
C GLU A 298 -4.41 -12.42 16.18
N THR A 299 -5.14 -11.55 16.90
CA THR A 299 -6.48 -11.90 17.42
C THR A 299 -7.62 -11.54 16.48
N LYS A 300 -7.36 -10.72 15.45
CA LYS A 300 -8.34 -10.11 14.53
C LYS A 300 -9.36 -9.21 15.23
N ASN A 301 -9.15 -8.90 16.51
CA ASN A 301 -9.99 -7.94 17.22
C ASN A 301 -9.66 -6.51 16.76
N PHE A 302 -10.64 -5.63 16.88
CA PHE A 302 -10.47 -4.23 16.51
C PHE A 302 -11.15 -3.29 17.51
N LYS A 303 -10.70 -2.03 17.51
CA LYS A 303 -11.30 -0.92 18.26
C LYS A 303 -11.63 0.20 17.28
N ILE A 304 -12.72 0.92 17.53
CA ILE A 304 -13.19 2.01 16.67
C ILE A 304 -13.28 3.29 17.49
N TRP A 305 -12.83 4.39 16.90
CA TRP A 305 -13.20 5.74 17.29
C TRP A 305 -14.06 6.33 16.18
N GLN A 306 -15.16 6.96 16.56
CA GLN A 306 -16.11 7.61 15.66
C GLN A 306 -16.84 8.72 16.41
N GLU A 307 -17.12 9.81 15.71
CA GLU A 307 -18.03 10.87 16.16
C GLU A 307 -18.95 11.24 14.98
N ASP A 308 -20.25 11.38 15.21
CA ASP A 308 -21.21 11.65 14.13
C ASP A 308 -20.92 13.01 13.47
N GLY A 309 -20.94 13.04 12.14
CA GLY A 309 -20.62 14.24 11.36
C GLY A 309 -19.12 14.58 11.30
N CYS A 310 -18.24 13.74 11.86
CA CYS A 310 -16.80 13.92 11.82
C CYS A 310 -16.13 12.96 10.83
N TYR A 311 -15.17 13.47 10.07
CA TYR A 311 -14.45 12.75 9.03
C TYR A 311 -12.94 12.83 9.31
N PRO A 312 -12.34 11.81 9.95
CA PRO A 312 -10.91 11.80 10.26
C PRO A 312 -10.05 11.55 9.01
N SER A 313 -8.85 12.13 9.00
CA SER A 313 -7.76 11.79 8.09
C SER A 313 -7.07 10.49 8.48
N GLU A 314 -6.02 10.11 7.74
CA GLU A 314 -5.12 9.00 8.08
C GLU A 314 -4.61 9.10 9.54
N PRO A 315 -4.65 7.99 10.32
CA PRO A 315 -4.19 7.94 11.71
C PRO A 315 -2.67 7.77 11.81
N VAL A 316 -1.94 8.85 12.07
CA VAL A 316 -0.48 8.82 12.22
C VAL A 316 -0.10 8.34 13.62
N PHE A 317 0.63 7.23 13.71
CA PHE A 317 1.15 6.72 14.98
C PHE A 317 2.42 7.47 15.43
N VAL A 318 2.48 7.85 16.70
CA VAL A 318 3.64 8.47 17.34
C VAL A 318 4.00 7.69 18.61
N PRO A 319 5.17 7.02 18.67
CA PRO A 319 5.57 6.29 19.86
C PRO A 319 5.87 7.23 21.02
N VAL A 320 5.59 6.80 22.26
CA VAL A 320 6.19 7.47 23.42
C VAL A 320 7.70 7.18 23.44
N PRO A 321 8.55 8.12 23.92
CA PRO A 321 9.98 7.87 24.06
C PRO A 321 10.25 6.62 24.90
N ASN A 322 11.14 5.75 24.41
CA ASN A 322 11.52 4.49 25.07
C ASN A 322 10.35 3.49 25.26
N ALA A 323 9.34 3.53 24.39
CA ALA A 323 8.26 2.55 24.36
C ALA A 323 8.79 1.10 24.31
N THR A 324 8.23 0.23 25.15
CA THR A 324 8.52 -1.22 25.14
C THR A 324 7.43 -2.02 24.46
N ALA A 325 6.17 -1.57 24.52
CA ALA A 325 5.04 -2.16 23.81
C ALA A 325 4.86 -1.49 22.43
N GLU A 326 4.46 -2.28 21.44
CA GLU A 326 4.27 -1.84 20.05
C GLU A 326 3.29 -0.66 19.90
N ASP A 327 2.22 -0.69 20.67
CA ASP A 327 1.12 0.30 20.70
C ASP A 327 1.24 1.32 21.84
N SER A 328 2.39 1.39 22.49
CA SER A 328 2.68 2.44 23.48
C SER A 328 2.99 3.76 22.78
N GLY A 329 1.95 4.55 22.55
CA GLY A 329 2.03 5.78 21.76
C GLY A 329 0.69 6.50 21.68
N VAL A 330 0.63 7.46 20.77
CA VAL A 330 -0.61 8.16 20.42
C VAL A 330 -0.90 8.06 18.94
N ILE A 331 -2.17 8.20 18.58
CA ILE A 331 -2.62 8.40 17.20
C ILE A 331 -3.01 9.85 17.02
N LEU A 332 -2.48 10.47 15.97
CA LEU A 332 -2.84 11.81 15.53
C LEU A 332 -3.68 11.72 14.26
N SER A 333 -4.81 12.44 14.24
CA SER A 333 -5.65 12.53 13.05
C SER A 333 -6.29 13.91 12.97
N VAL A 334 -6.27 14.53 11.79
CA VAL A 334 -7.02 15.75 11.54
C VAL A 334 -8.46 15.36 11.24
N VAL A 335 -9.40 15.93 11.99
CA VAL A 335 -10.82 15.67 11.84
C VAL A 335 -11.50 16.91 11.29
N VAL A 336 -12.26 16.73 10.21
CA VAL A 336 -13.06 17.79 9.60
C VAL A 336 -14.54 17.47 9.75
N SER A 337 -15.36 18.52 9.81
CA SER A 337 -16.81 18.41 9.78
C SER A 337 -17.38 19.32 8.69
N PRO A 338 -18.34 18.84 7.88
CA PRO A 338 -19.07 19.67 6.93
C PRO A 338 -20.16 20.53 7.62
N THR A 339 -20.45 20.30 8.90
CA THR A 339 -21.49 21.04 9.63
C THR A 339 -21.02 22.47 9.91
N GLU A 340 -21.85 23.46 9.56
CA GLU A 340 -21.57 24.86 9.85
C GLU A 340 -21.30 25.08 11.35
N ASN A 341 -20.28 25.88 11.66
CA ASN A 341 -19.83 26.21 13.01
C ASN A 341 -19.20 25.06 13.82
N GLN A 342 -18.95 23.89 13.22
CA GLN A 342 -18.04 22.91 13.82
C GLN A 342 -16.60 23.18 13.35
N SER A 343 -15.70 23.40 14.31
CA SER A 343 -14.27 23.56 14.07
C SER A 343 -13.66 22.26 13.57
N ALA A 344 -12.72 22.34 12.62
CA ALA A 344 -11.80 21.23 12.41
C ALA A 344 -10.88 21.09 13.64
N PHE A 345 -10.38 19.90 13.91
CA PHE A 345 -9.51 19.67 15.06
C PHE A 345 -8.47 18.59 14.81
N LEU A 346 -7.32 18.70 15.48
CA LEU A 346 -6.37 17.60 15.61
C LEU A 346 -6.81 16.72 16.79
N LEU A 347 -7.21 15.50 16.51
CA LEU A 347 -7.55 14.47 17.49
C LEU A 347 -6.27 13.77 17.98
N VAL A 348 -6.22 13.50 19.29
CA VAL A 348 -5.18 12.67 19.91
C VAL A 348 -5.86 11.49 20.61
N LEU A 349 -5.60 10.28 20.11
CA LEU A 349 -6.04 9.04 20.77
C LEU A 349 -4.85 8.36 21.46
N ASP A 350 -5.11 7.74 22.60
CA ASP A 350 -4.21 6.76 23.20
C ASP A 350 -4.15 5.52 22.29
N ALA A 351 -2.98 5.15 21.80
CA ALA A 351 -2.87 4.10 20.78
C ALA A 351 -3.19 2.68 21.35
N GLU A 352 -3.02 2.46 22.66
CA GLU A 352 -3.34 1.18 23.30
C GLU A 352 -4.85 1.00 23.48
N THR A 353 -5.48 1.90 24.22
CA THR A 353 -6.88 1.89 24.60
C THR A 353 -7.81 2.37 23.50
N PHE A 354 -7.30 3.17 22.57
CA PHE A 354 -8.02 3.83 21.49
C PHE A 354 -9.08 4.83 21.98
N ARG A 355 -8.87 5.37 23.17
CA ARG A 355 -9.70 6.43 23.77
C ARG A 355 -9.08 7.79 23.50
N GLU A 356 -9.94 8.79 23.38
CA GLU A 356 -9.49 10.17 23.20
C GLU A 356 -8.78 10.69 24.46
N LEU A 357 -7.58 11.25 24.25
CA LEU A 357 -6.79 11.95 25.26
C LEU A 357 -7.07 13.45 25.23
N GLY A 358 -7.38 13.99 24.05
CA GLY A 358 -7.76 15.37 23.84
C GLY A 358 -7.78 15.74 22.36
N ARG A 359 -8.12 17.01 22.10
CA ARG A 359 -8.15 17.58 20.75
C ARG A 359 -7.70 19.04 20.75
N ALA A 360 -7.15 19.49 19.63
CA ALA A 360 -6.80 20.89 19.40
C ALA A 360 -7.64 21.46 18.25
N GLU A 361 -8.57 22.37 18.57
CA GLU A 361 -9.50 22.96 17.61
C GLU A 361 -8.89 24.13 16.84
N VAL A 362 -9.29 24.27 15.58
CA VAL A 362 -8.93 25.40 14.72
C VAL A 362 -10.19 26.04 14.15
N GLY A 363 -10.31 27.36 14.31
CA GLY A 363 -11.45 28.16 13.85
C GLY A 363 -11.48 28.42 12.34
N VAL A 364 -10.95 27.51 11.53
CA VAL A 364 -10.90 27.62 10.07
C VAL A 364 -11.44 26.36 9.41
N GLN A 365 -12.05 26.53 8.25
CA GLN A 365 -12.47 25.42 7.41
C GLN A 365 -11.23 24.75 6.79
N MET A 366 -11.15 23.43 6.89
CA MET A 366 -10.05 22.63 6.33
C MET A 366 -10.59 21.62 5.32
N PRO A 367 -9.92 21.45 4.16
CA PRO A 367 -10.25 20.38 3.24
C PRO A 367 -9.85 19.02 3.82
N TYR A 368 -10.53 17.96 3.39
CA TYR A 368 -10.16 16.58 3.71
C TYR A 368 -8.76 16.25 3.15
N GLY A 369 -7.90 15.68 3.99
CA GLY A 369 -6.52 15.28 3.64
C GLY A 369 -6.38 13.79 3.41
N PHE A 370 -5.31 13.38 2.72
CA PHE A 370 -5.00 11.98 2.45
C PHE A 370 -3.93 11.43 3.40
N HIS A 371 -2.69 11.88 3.26
CA HIS A 371 -1.54 11.36 4.00
C HIS A 371 -0.82 12.42 4.81
N GLY A 372 -0.14 11.98 5.88
CA GLY A 372 0.69 12.84 6.72
C GLY A 372 1.86 12.08 7.35
N ILE A 373 2.83 12.83 7.88
CA ILE A 373 3.93 12.29 8.67
C ILE A 373 4.16 13.19 9.88
N PHE A 374 4.51 12.57 11.01
CA PHE A 374 4.99 13.28 12.20
C PHE A 374 6.51 13.41 12.16
N THR A 375 7.03 14.63 12.40
CA THR A 375 8.47 14.90 12.49
C THR A 375 8.79 15.39 13.89
N SER A 376 9.68 14.71 14.61
CA SER A 376 10.13 15.07 15.96
C SER A 376 11.24 16.11 15.96
#